data_AF-A0A539DY20-F1
#
_entry.id   AF-A0A539DY20-F1
#
_cell.length_a   1.000
_cell.length_b   1.000
_cell.length_c   1.000
_cell.angle_alpha   90.00
_cell.angle_beta   90.00
_cell.angle_gamma   90.00
#
_symmetry.space_group_name_H-M   'P 1'
#
loop_
_entity.id
_entity.type
_entity.pdbx_description
1 polymer ?
#
loop_
_entity_poly.entity_id
_entity_poly.type
_entity_poly.pdbx_seq_one_letter_code
_entity_poly.pdbx_strand_id
1 'polypeptide(L)'
;PKQRLKTALATLLPQRLIATLLEESLSDTPLNQLSPGQYQQLEQRLHGWVVHPNGTEGYRTAEVTLGGVACQALSSKTMEAQQVRGLYFVGEVVDVSGWLGGYNFQWAWSSGWCAGQYV
;
A
#
# COMPACT_ATOMS: atom_id res chain seq x y z
N PRO A 1 -1.85 35.60 11.29
CA PRO A 1 -1.54 35.44 12.74
C PRO A 1 -0.03 35.60 13.00
N LYS A 2 0.39 36.05 14.19
CA LYS A 2 1.83 36.13 14.56
C LYS A 2 2.45 34.79 14.97
N GLN A 3 1.64 33.74 15.06
CA GLN A 3 2.09 32.38 15.33
C GLN A 3 3.07 31.91 14.25
N ARG A 4 4.12 31.18 14.65
CA ARG A 4 5.10 30.59 13.73
C ARG A 4 4.49 29.42 12.97
N LEU A 5 4.92 29.24 11.72
CA LEU A 5 4.44 28.17 10.84
C LEU A 5 4.60 26.78 11.50
N LYS A 6 5.77 26.47 12.08
CA LYS A 6 6.02 25.18 12.74
C LYS A 6 5.07 24.91 13.91
N THR A 7 4.74 25.93 14.69
CA THR A 7 3.80 25.81 15.81
C THR A 7 2.39 25.55 15.31
N ALA A 8 1.99 26.17 14.19
CA ALA A 8 0.69 25.93 13.58
C ALA A 8 0.59 24.55 12.94
N LEU A 9 1.64 24.09 12.24
CA LEU A 9 1.65 22.76 11.64
C LEU A 9 1.74 21.65 12.68
N ALA A 10 2.39 21.89 13.82
CA ALA A 10 2.52 20.89 14.89
C ALA A 10 1.18 20.52 15.55
N THR A 11 0.11 21.28 15.33
CA THR A 11 -1.25 20.89 15.76
C THR A 11 -1.92 19.91 14.79
N LEU A 12 -1.36 19.73 13.59
CA LEU A 12 -1.91 18.91 12.51
C LEU A 12 -0.99 17.73 12.13
N LEU A 13 0.32 17.91 12.27
CA LEU A 13 1.34 17.00 11.76
C LEU A 13 2.37 16.65 12.83
N PRO A 14 2.99 15.46 12.77
CA PRO A 14 4.10 15.10 13.63
C PRO A 14 5.28 16.06 13.48
N GLN A 15 5.88 16.50 14.60
CA GLN A 15 6.99 17.47 14.58
C GLN A 15 8.19 17.02 13.74
N ARG A 16 8.53 15.72 13.79
CA ARG A 16 9.62 15.15 12.99
C ARG A 16 9.36 15.22 11.48
N LEU A 17 8.11 15.10 11.06
CA LEU A 17 7.74 15.23 9.65
C LEU A 17 7.93 16.67 9.17
N ILE A 18 7.52 17.64 9.99
CA ILE A 18 7.70 19.07 9.70
C ILE A 18 9.18 19.39 9.51
N ALA A 19 10.03 18.93 10.44
CA ALA A 19 11.48 19.14 10.37
C ALA A 19 12.16 18.42 9.19
N THR A 20 11.54 17.35 8.66
CA THR A 20 12.06 16.63 7.49
C THR A 20 11.65 17.32 6.20
N LEU A 21 10.42 17.82 6.11
CA LEU A 21 9.88 18.40 4.89
C LEU A 21 10.25 19.88 4.72
N LEU A 22 10.37 20.64 5.81
CA LEU A 22 10.58 22.09 5.76
C LEU A 22 11.97 22.47 6.26
N GLU A 23 12.56 23.47 5.61
CA GLU A 23 13.78 24.11 6.11
C GLU A 23 13.45 24.91 7.38
N GLU A 24 14.38 24.97 8.34
CA GLU A 24 14.16 25.66 9.62
C GLU A 24 13.75 27.13 9.39
N SER A 25 14.38 27.80 8.41
CA SER A 25 14.11 29.19 8.01
C SER A 25 12.65 29.44 7.65
N LEU A 26 12.05 28.54 6.86
CA LEU A 26 10.64 28.62 6.47
C LEU A 26 9.75 28.25 7.66
N SER A 27 10.12 27.21 8.40
CA SER A 27 9.34 26.70 9.55
C SER A 27 9.21 27.73 10.69
N ASP A 28 10.22 28.58 10.88
CA ASP A 28 10.23 29.62 11.92
C ASP A 28 9.55 30.92 11.50
N THR A 29 9.13 31.03 10.24
CA THR A 29 8.47 32.23 9.72
C THR A 29 7.07 32.38 10.35
N PRO A 30 6.72 33.57 10.87
CA PRO A 30 5.34 33.88 11.27
C PRO A 30 4.36 33.74 10.11
N LEU A 31 3.18 33.16 10.35
CA LEU A 31 2.18 32.90 9.29
C LEU A 31 1.78 34.16 8.50
N ASN A 32 1.74 35.32 9.16
CA ASN A 32 1.42 36.60 8.52
C ASN A 32 2.57 37.19 7.69
N GLN A 33 3.75 36.57 7.68
CA GLN A 33 4.93 37.01 6.93
C GLN A 33 5.26 36.06 5.77
N LEU A 34 4.49 34.98 5.60
CA LEU A 34 4.66 34.07 4.47
C LEU A 34 4.24 34.76 3.16
N SER A 35 5.15 34.77 2.20
CA SER A 35 4.87 35.24 0.85
C SER A 35 4.03 34.23 0.06
N PRO A 36 3.33 34.66 -1.02
CA PRO A 36 2.59 33.74 -1.88
C PRO A 36 3.46 32.60 -2.44
N GLY A 37 4.72 32.88 -2.80
CA GLY A 37 5.66 31.85 -3.28
C GLY A 37 6.03 30.84 -2.20
N GLN A 38 6.23 31.28 -0.96
CA GLN A 38 6.47 30.38 0.18
C GLN A 38 5.24 29.52 0.51
N TYR A 39 4.03 30.06 0.35
CA TYR A 39 2.80 29.27 0.47
C TYR A 39 2.71 28.18 -0.60
N GLN A 40 3.04 28.50 -1.86
CA GLN A 40 3.08 27.49 -2.93
C GLN A 40 4.14 26.42 -2.66
N GLN A 41 5.33 26.82 -2.20
CA GLN A 41 6.38 25.87 -1.82
C GLN A 41 5.93 24.94 -0.69
N LEU A 42 5.25 25.49 0.33
CA LEU A 42 4.71 24.73 1.45
C LEU A 42 3.66 23.70 0.98
N GLU A 43 2.73 24.14 0.14
CA GLU A 43 1.68 23.29 -0.42
C GLU A 43 2.29 22.11 -1.20
N GLN A 44 3.24 22.41 -2.10
CA GLN A 44 3.93 21.39 -2.88
C GLN A 44 4.71 20.40 -2.00
N ARG A 45 5.38 20.87 -0.94
CA ARG A 45 6.13 19.98 -0.05
C ARG A 45 5.24 19.11 0.82
N LEU A 46 4.06 19.59 1.23
CA LEU A 46 3.15 18.85 2.10
C LEU A 46 2.24 17.90 1.32
N HIS A 47 1.67 18.33 0.19
CA HIS A 47 0.70 17.53 -0.58
C HIS A 47 1.32 16.83 -1.78
N GLY A 48 2.43 17.35 -2.30
CA GLY A 48 3.16 16.79 -3.44
C GLY A 48 4.43 16.04 -3.04
N TRP A 49 4.49 15.47 -1.83
CA TRP A 49 5.69 14.77 -1.37
C TRP A 49 5.94 13.50 -2.19
N VAL A 50 6.97 13.53 -3.04
CA VAL A 50 7.41 12.38 -3.83
C VAL A 50 8.48 11.62 -3.05
N VAL A 51 8.20 10.34 -2.78
CA VAL A 51 9.16 9.39 -2.20
C VAL A 51 9.63 8.44 -3.30
N HIS A 52 10.93 8.15 -3.35
CA HIS A 52 11.52 7.19 -4.27
C HIS A 52 12.02 5.96 -3.48
N PRO A 53 11.20 4.91 -3.32
CA PRO A 53 11.64 3.67 -2.68
C PRO A 53 12.75 3.01 -3.48
N ASN A 54 13.80 2.53 -2.81
CA ASN A 54 14.90 1.82 -3.47
C ASN A 54 14.53 0.36 -3.83
N GLY A 55 13.47 -0.19 -3.25
CA GLY A 55 13.03 -1.57 -3.42
C GLY A 55 11.99 -1.96 -2.37
N THR A 56 11.66 -3.26 -2.32
CA THR A 56 10.78 -3.85 -1.30
C THR A 56 11.60 -4.68 -0.30
N GLU A 57 11.05 -4.94 0.89
CA GLU A 57 11.72 -5.73 1.92
C GLU A 57 11.82 -7.23 1.59
N GLY A 58 11.12 -7.69 0.55
CA GLY A 58 11.11 -9.07 0.09
C GLY A 58 10.24 -10.02 0.93
N TYR A 59 10.35 -11.32 0.64
CA TYR A 59 9.40 -12.34 1.13
C TYR A 59 9.41 -12.58 2.63
N ARG A 60 10.46 -12.18 3.36
CA ARG A 60 10.48 -12.32 4.82
C ARG A 60 9.47 -11.40 5.49
N THR A 61 9.16 -10.26 4.88
CA THR A 61 8.18 -9.29 5.41
C THR A 61 6.89 -9.26 4.59
N ALA A 62 6.89 -9.75 3.34
CA ALA A 62 5.69 -9.75 2.51
C ALA A 62 4.57 -10.59 3.16
N GLU A 63 3.35 -10.03 3.18
CA GLU A 63 2.16 -10.73 3.71
C GLU A 63 1.52 -11.68 2.69
N VAL A 64 1.79 -11.48 1.39
CA VAL A 64 1.24 -12.28 0.30
C VAL A 64 2.20 -12.32 -0.88
N THR A 65 2.13 -13.38 -1.67
CA THR A 65 2.86 -13.56 -2.93
C THR A 65 2.01 -13.10 -4.12
N LEU A 66 2.58 -12.26 -4.98
CA LEU A 66 2.01 -11.98 -6.31
C LEU A 66 2.49 -13.02 -7.32
N GLY A 67 1.61 -13.45 -8.23
CA GLY A 67 1.88 -14.54 -9.16
C GLY A 67 1.45 -15.89 -8.60
N GLY A 68 1.83 -16.97 -9.27
CA GLY A 68 1.52 -18.34 -8.86
C GLY A 68 1.19 -19.24 -10.05
N VAL A 69 0.43 -20.31 -9.78
CA VAL A 69 -0.13 -21.17 -10.83
C VAL A 69 -1.15 -20.37 -11.63
N ALA A 70 -0.94 -20.30 -12.95
CA ALA A 70 -1.78 -19.53 -13.86
C ALA A 70 -3.25 -19.96 -13.79
N CYS A 71 -4.15 -19.01 -13.54
CA CYS A 71 -5.59 -19.25 -13.46
C CYS A 71 -6.16 -19.92 -14.72
N GLN A 72 -5.59 -19.64 -15.90
CA GLN A 72 -6.03 -20.22 -17.17
C GLN A 72 -5.74 -21.72 -17.27
N ALA A 73 -4.82 -22.26 -16.47
CA ALA A 73 -4.50 -23.68 -16.42
C ALA A 73 -5.46 -24.47 -15.50
N LEU A 74 -6.36 -23.78 -14.80
CA LEU A 74 -7.30 -24.36 -13.85
C LEU A 74 -8.74 -24.22 -14.34
N SER A 75 -9.61 -25.12 -13.90
CA SER A 75 -11.06 -24.96 -14.03
C SER A 75 -11.54 -23.93 -13.01
N SER A 76 -12.21 -22.87 -13.46
CA SER A 76 -12.77 -21.83 -12.57
C SER A 76 -13.90 -22.33 -11.66
N LYS A 77 -14.49 -23.49 -11.97
CA LYS A 77 -15.58 -24.09 -11.17
C LYS A 77 -15.05 -25.08 -10.12
N THR A 78 -14.03 -25.85 -10.46
CA THR A 78 -13.59 -27.00 -9.66
C THR A 78 -12.19 -26.85 -9.08
N MET A 79 -11.41 -25.86 -9.56
CA MET A 79 -9.98 -25.67 -9.23
C MET A 79 -9.05 -26.82 -9.68
N GLU A 80 -9.55 -27.76 -10.49
CA GLU A 80 -8.76 -28.85 -11.06
C GLU A 80 -7.87 -28.34 -12.20
N ALA A 81 -6.65 -28.89 -12.30
CA ALA A 81 -5.72 -28.62 -13.38
C ALA A 81 -6.22 -29.22 -14.71
N GLN A 82 -6.26 -28.41 -15.76
CA GLN A 82 -6.79 -28.83 -17.06
C GLN A 82 -5.95 -29.94 -17.73
N GLN A 83 -4.64 -29.98 -17.44
CA GLN A 83 -3.71 -30.92 -18.07
C GLN A 83 -3.55 -32.23 -17.29
N VAL A 84 -3.92 -32.26 -16.01
CA VAL A 84 -3.71 -33.41 -15.13
C VAL A 84 -4.97 -33.66 -14.31
N ARG A 85 -5.69 -34.72 -14.65
CA ARG A 85 -6.89 -35.13 -13.92
C ARG A 85 -6.56 -35.53 -12.49
N GLY A 86 -7.39 -35.14 -11.55
CA GLY A 86 -7.25 -35.41 -10.12
C GLY A 86 -6.24 -34.52 -9.38
N LEU A 87 -5.65 -33.52 -10.06
CA LEU A 87 -4.75 -32.55 -9.44
C LEU A 87 -5.45 -31.20 -9.29
N TYR A 88 -5.42 -30.61 -8.09
CA TYR A 88 -6.12 -29.38 -7.75
C TYR A 88 -5.17 -28.37 -7.10
N PHE A 89 -5.42 -27.08 -7.34
CA PHE A 89 -4.66 -25.99 -6.73
C PHE A 89 -5.63 -24.98 -6.10
N VAL A 90 -5.42 -24.62 -4.83
CA VAL A 90 -6.29 -23.73 -4.07
C VAL A 90 -5.48 -22.77 -3.21
N GLY A 91 -6.09 -21.65 -2.81
CA GLY A 91 -5.44 -20.64 -1.97
C GLY A 91 -4.33 -19.87 -2.68
N GLU A 92 -3.34 -19.41 -1.91
CA GLU A 92 -2.32 -18.46 -2.34
C GLU A 92 -1.35 -19.00 -3.41
N VAL A 93 -1.29 -20.32 -3.62
CA VAL A 93 -0.44 -20.90 -4.67
C VAL A 93 -0.95 -20.56 -6.07
N VAL A 94 -2.23 -20.20 -6.20
CA VAL A 94 -2.86 -19.78 -7.47
C VAL A 94 -2.57 -18.30 -7.68
N ASP A 95 -2.38 -17.89 -8.94
CA ASP A 95 -2.19 -16.49 -9.35
C ASP A 95 -3.45 -15.63 -9.17
N VAL A 96 -3.82 -15.43 -7.90
CA VAL A 96 -4.91 -14.59 -7.40
C VAL A 96 -4.44 -13.96 -6.09
N SER A 97 -4.33 -12.64 -6.08
CA SER A 97 -3.93 -11.88 -4.89
C SER A 97 -4.96 -10.82 -4.58
N GLY A 98 -5.48 -10.83 -3.34
CA GLY A 98 -6.41 -9.84 -2.83
C GLY A 98 -5.70 -8.66 -2.17
N TRP A 99 -6.45 -7.56 -1.98
CA TRP A 99 -6.00 -6.43 -1.17
C TRP A 99 -5.89 -6.80 0.31
N LEU A 100 -5.18 -5.95 1.08
CA LEU A 100 -5.18 -6.05 2.53
C LEU A 100 -6.61 -5.89 3.06
N GLY A 101 -6.97 -6.64 4.11
CA GLY A 101 -8.30 -6.59 4.74
C GLY A 101 -9.14 -7.86 4.57
N GLY A 102 -8.51 -9.03 4.50
CA GLY A 102 -9.21 -10.33 4.57
C GLY A 102 -9.54 -10.98 3.23
N TYR A 103 -9.26 -10.32 2.10
CA TYR A 103 -9.54 -10.85 0.76
C TYR A 103 -8.75 -12.14 0.45
N ASN A 104 -7.49 -12.23 0.87
CA ASN A 104 -6.67 -13.43 0.67
C ASN A 104 -7.21 -14.63 1.47
N PHE A 105 -7.69 -14.41 2.70
CA PHE A 105 -8.38 -15.45 3.45
C PHE A 105 -9.68 -15.86 2.77
N GLN A 106 -10.51 -14.90 2.36
CA GLN A 106 -11.74 -15.19 1.63
C GLN A 106 -11.48 -16.04 0.37
N TRP A 107 -10.44 -15.70 -0.39
CA TRP A 107 -10.01 -16.49 -1.56
C TRP A 107 -9.60 -17.91 -1.17
N ALA A 108 -8.78 -18.07 -0.12
CA ALA A 108 -8.38 -19.39 0.36
C ALA A 108 -9.59 -20.24 0.77
N TRP A 109 -10.57 -19.66 1.47
CA TRP A 109 -11.81 -20.35 1.85
C TRP A 109 -12.65 -20.73 0.65
N SER A 110 -12.91 -19.79 -0.27
CA SER A 110 -13.75 -20.04 -1.43
C SER A 110 -13.14 -21.07 -2.39
N SER A 111 -11.86 -20.93 -2.74
CA SER A 111 -11.17 -21.87 -3.64
C SER A 111 -11.05 -23.26 -3.02
N GLY A 112 -10.69 -23.34 -1.73
CA GLY A 112 -10.65 -24.59 -0.97
C GLY A 112 -12.01 -25.29 -0.91
N TRP A 113 -13.07 -24.52 -0.62
CA TRP A 113 -14.45 -25.04 -0.63
C TRP A 113 -14.83 -25.57 -2.02
N CYS A 114 -14.60 -24.79 -3.08
CA CYS A 114 -14.92 -25.19 -4.44
C CYS A 114 -14.24 -26.50 -4.81
N ALA A 115 -12.92 -26.65 -4.58
CA ALA A 115 -12.22 -27.90 -4.85
C ALA A 115 -12.78 -29.08 -4.04
N GLY A 116 -13.01 -28.87 -2.73
CA GLY A 116 -13.51 -29.91 -1.83
C GLY A 116 -14.90 -30.46 -2.18
N GLN A 117 -15.67 -29.82 -3.06
CA GLN A 117 -16.94 -30.36 -3.58
C GLN A 117 -16.75 -31.37 -4.73
N TYR A 118 -15.54 -31.51 -5.30
CA TYR A 118 -15.26 -32.32 -6.49
C TYR A 118 -14.07 -33.28 -6.33
N VAL A 119 -13.46 -33.35 -5.13
CA VAL A 119 -12.37 -34.28 -4.78
C VAL A 119 -12.94 -35.55 -4.15
#